data_AF-A0A850AHJ9-F1
#
_entry.id   AF-A0A850AHJ9-F1
#
_cell.length_a   1.000
_cell.length_b   1.000
_cell.length_c   1.000
_cell.angle_alpha   90.00
_cell.angle_beta   90.00
_cell.angle_gamma   90.00
#
_symmetry.space_group_name_H-M   'P 1'
#
loop_
_entity.id
_entity.type
_entity.pdbx_description
1 polymer ?
#
loop_
_entity_poly.entity_id
_entity_poly.type
_entity_poly.pdbx_seq_one_letter_code
_entity_poly.pdbx_strand_id
1 'polypeptide(L)'
;MVAQRRLLIWFYIFFMFYFQYEIFAQERIRIPATPELQEQKLQILVYVFGTTVEQGWFRVPDNTNLAQLIPLVGETEYSKLSDVIITRYEFPDSAGTANASSDKSAYNMKKYLKNEAKTPPPLLKPGDIIYIRKNKWWTWTKISAILRDIAFVVTSYFIIREYIEE
;
A
#
# COMPACT_ATOMS: atom_id res chain seq x y z
N MET A 1 -43.26 -4.83 31.13
CA MET A 1 -41.80 -5.14 31.00
C MET A 1 -41.44 -6.10 29.85
N VAL A 2 -42.32 -7.01 29.40
CA VAL A 2 -42.01 -7.97 28.31
C VAL A 2 -41.90 -7.32 26.92
N ALA A 3 -42.70 -6.29 26.64
CA ALA A 3 -42.69 -5.58 25.35
C ALA A 3 -41.36 -4.83 25.09
N GLN A 4 -40.80 -4.21 26.12
CA GLN A 4 -39.52 -3.48 26.05
C GLN A 4 -38.33 -4.41 25.77
N ARG A 5 -38.32 -5.61 26.37
CA ARG A 5 -37.31 -6.63 26.10
C ARG A 5 -37.34 -7.14 24.66
N ARG A 6 -38.53 -7.27 24.06
CA ARG A 6 -38.69 -7.69 22.66
C ARG A 6 -38.19 -6.63 21.68
N LEU A 7 -38.41 -5.36 21.98
CA LEU A 7 -37.98 -4.24 21.13
C LEU A 7 -36.45 -4.10 21.09
N LEU A 8 -35.77 -4.33 22.22
CA LEU A 8 -34.30 -4.36 22.28
C LEU A 8 -33.68 -5.51 21.46
N ILE A 9 -34.32 -6.68 21.45
CA ILE A 9 -33.84 -7.82 20.64
C ILE A 9 -33.96 -7.51 19.14
N TRP A 10 -35.08 -6.94 18.71
CA TRP A 10 -35.24 -6.51 17.31
C TRP A 10 -34.29 -5.40 16.90
N PHE A 11 -34.03 -4.44 17.80
CA PHE A 11 -33.02 -3.41 17.58
C PHE A 11 -31.61 -4.00 17.42
N TYR A 12 -31.26 -4.99 18.25
CA TYR A 12 -29.96 -5.66 18.17
C TYR A 12 -29.81 -6.46 16.88
N ILE A 13 -30.84 -7.20 16.45
CA ILE A 13 -30.83 -7.94 15.18
C ILE A 13 -30.71 -6.98 14.00
N PHE A 14 -31.47 -5.88 14.01
CA PHE A 14 -31.41 -4.86 12.95
C PHE A 14 -30.02 -4.22 12.88
N PHE A 15 -29.44 -3.87 14.03
CA PHE A 15 -28.09 -3.31 14.12
C PHE A 15 -27.02 -4.30 13.65
N MET A 16 -27.14 -5.58 14.01
CA MET A 16 -26.22 -6.64 13.58
C MET A 16 -26.27 -6.83 12.06
N PHE A 17 -27.46 -6.85 11.46
CA PHE A 17 -27.60 -6.95 10.00
C PHE A 17 -27.10 -5.71 9.27
N TYR A 18 -27.38 -4.50 9.78
CA TYR A 18 -26.88 -3.26 9.21
C TYR A 18 -25.34 -3.21 9.20
N PHE A 19 -24.71 -3.68 10.29
CA PHE A 19 -23.24 -3.72 10.40
C PHE A 19 -22.61 -4.79 9.50
N GLN A 20 -23.30 -5.91 9.26
CA GLN A 20 -22.82 -6.96 8.37
C GLN A 20 -22.76 -6.49 6.90
N TYR A 21 -23.69 -5.62 6.46
CA TYR A 21 -23.74 -5.12 5.09
C TYR A 21 -22.50 -4.28 4.70
N GLU A 22 -21.98 -3.46 5.60
CA GLU A 22 -20.80 -2.63 5.36
C GLU A 22 -19.51 -3.46 5.20
N ILE A 23 -19.44 -4.65 5.82
CA ILE A 23 -18.25 -5.53 5.77
C ILE A 23 -18.11 -6.26 4.42
N PHE A 24 -19.20 -6.42 3.65
CA PHE A 24 -19.19 -7.19 2.40
C PHE A 24 -18.91 -6.37 1.13
N ALA A 25 -18.73 -5.05 1.21
CA ALA A 25 -18.55 -4.19 0.05
C ALA A 25 -17.08 -3.95 -0.33
N GLN A 26 -16.28 -5.01 -0.55
CA GLN A 26 -15.07 -4.87 -1.37
C GLN A 26 -14.67 -6.17 -2.10
N GLU A 27 -15.56 -6.69 -2.93
CA GLU A 27 -15.13 -7.60 -3.98
C GLU A 27 -14.42 -6.77 -5.06
N ARG A 28 -13.10 -6.63 -4.94
CA ARG A 28 -12.30 -5.99 -5.98
C ARG A 28 -12.50 -6.79 -7.26
N ILE A 29 -13.02 -6.14 -8.29
CA ILE A 29 -13.14 -6.71 -9.63
C ILE A 29 -11.74 -7.20 -10.01
N ARG A 30 -11.52 -8.52 -9.89
CA ARG A 30 -10.38 -9.17 -10.50
C ARG A 30 -10.64 -9.07 -11.98
N ILE A 31 -9.99 -8.13 -12.65
CA ILE A 31 -9.90 -8.18 -14.10
C ILE A 31 -9.16 -9.49 -14.36
N PRO A 32 -9.81 -10.56 -14.88
CA PRO A 32 -9.07 -11.75 -15.24
C PRO A 32 -8.02 -11.28 -16.24
N ALA A 33 -6.75 -11.58 -15.96
CA ALA A 33 -5.70 -11.38 -16.93
C ALA A 33 -6.13 -12.14 -18.19
N THR A 34 -6.56 -11.42 -19.22
CA THR A 34 -7.05 -12.02 -20.46
C THR A 34 -5.96 -12.92 -21.01
N PRO A 35 -6.14 -14.26 -21.01
CA PRO A 35 -5.06 -15.18 -21.35
C PRO A 35 -4.70 -15.14 -22.84
N GLU A 36 -5.58 -14.61 -23.70
CA GLU A 36 -5.41 -14.59 -25.16
C GLU A 36 -4.30 -13.67 -25.71
N LEU A 37 -3.70 -12.77 -24.91
CA LEU A 37 -2.59 -11.91 -25.37
C LEU A 37 -1.22 -12.31 -24.80
N GLN A 38 -1.14 -13.41 -24.04
CA GLN A 38 0.09 -13.85 -23.35
C GLN A 38 0.93 -14.85 -24.15
N GLU A 39 0.46 -15.34 -25.30
CA GLU A 39 1.23 -16.28 -26.10
C GLU A 39 2.37 -15.52 -26.83
N GLN A 40 3.61 -15.76 -26.39
CA GLN A 40 4.89 -15.24 -26.93
C GLN A 40 5.43 -13.89 -26.42
N LYS A 41 5.18 -13.49 -25.17
CA LYS A 41 5.98 -12.41 -24.55
C LYS A 41 6.94 -12.95 -23.51
N LEU A 42 8.23 -12.59 -23.64
CA LEU A 42 9.26 -12.89 -22.65
C LEU A 42 8.81 -12.34 -21.29
N GLN A 43 8.80 -13.21 -20.29
CA GLN A 43 8.42 -12.85 -18.93
C GLN A 43 9.68 -12.55 -18.11
N ILE A 44 9.69 -11.38 -17.46
CA ILE A 44 10.74 -10.92 -16.58
C ILE A 44 10.29 -11.01 -15.12
N LEU A 45 11.26 -11.19 -14.24
CA LEU A 45 11.04 -11.24 -12.79
C LEU A 45 11.44 -9.89 -12.17
N VAL A 46 10.53 -9.31 -11.40
CA VAL A 46 10.70 -8.03 -10.74
C VAL A 46 10.33 -8.18 -9.26
N TYR A 47 11.10 -7.58 -8.36
CA TYR A 47 10.83 -7.63 -6.93
C TYR A 47 10.14 -6.34 -6.47
N VAL A 48 9.00 -6.46 -5.79
CA VAL A 48 8.23 -5.31 -5.30
C VAL A 48 8.04 -5.40 -3.79
N PHE A 49 8.35 -4.31 -3.10
CA PHE A 49 8.20 -4.23 -1.65
C PHE A 49 7.91 -2.79 -1.18
N GLY A 50 7.46 -2.66 0.07
CA GLY A 50 7.15 -1.37 0.68
C GLY A 50 5.66 -1.19 0.96
N THR A 51 5.05 -0.16 0.40
CA THR A 51 3.70 0.28 0.79
C THR A 51 2.64 -0.16 -0.25
N THR A 52 2.66 -1.44 -0.61
CA THR A 52 1.76 -2.09 -1.57
C THR A 52 0.86 -3.12 -0.89
N VAL A 53 -0.22 -3.52 -1.56
CA VAL A 53 -1.13 -4.57 -1.07
C VAL A 53 -0.42 -5.92 -1.11
N GLU A 54 0.17 -6.25 -2.25
CA GLU A 54 0.94 -7.47 -2.46
C GLU A 54 2.43 -7.14 -2.58
N GLN A 55 3.28 -7.97 -1.97
CA GLN A 55 4.74 -7.84 -1.96
C GLN A 55 5.37 -9.16 -2.36
N GLY A 56 6.55 -9.09 -2.95
CA GLY A 56 7.33 -10.24 -3.37
C GLY A 56 7.74 -10.18 -4.84
N TRP A 57 7.95 -11.35 -5.41
CA TRP A 57 8.38 -11.51 -6.78
C TRP A 57 7.19 -11.57 -7.73
N PHE A 58 7.16 -10.65 -8.69
CA PHE A 58 6.12 -10.59 -9.72
C PHE A 58 6.69 -10.95 -11.08
N ARG A 59 5.93 -11.74 -11.84
CA ARG A 59 6.28 -12.15 -13.19
C ARG A 59 5.45 -11.33 -14.17
N VAL A 60 6.12 -10.49 -14.95
CA VAL A 60 5.49 -9.54 -15.88
C VAL A 60 6.16 -9.62 -17.26
N PRO A 61 5.47 -9.29 -18.36
CA PRO A 61 6.10 -9.20 -19.67
C PRO A 61 7.30 -8.21 -19.72
N ASP A 62 8.30 -8.42 -20.57
CA ASP A 62 9.51 -7.57 -20.63
C ASP A 62 9.25 -6.10 -20.97
N ASN A 63 8.11 -5.83 -21.60
CA ASN A 63 7.68 -4.50 -22.03
C ASN A 63 6.75 -3.84 -20.98
N THR A 64 6.75 -4.37 -19.75
CA THR A 64 5.93 -3.84 -18.67
C THR A 64 6.53 -2.56 -18.12
N ASN A 65 5.67 -1.57 -17.98
CA ASN A 65 5.96 -0.28 -17.37
C ASN A 65 5.56 -0.30 -15.89
N LEU A 66 6.20 0.51 -15.04
CA LEU A 66 5.70 0.81 -13.70
C LEU A 66 4.17 1.06 -13.63
N ALA A 67 3.60 1.84 -14.55
CA ALA A 67 2.17 2.14 -14.57
C ALA A 67 1.29 0.90 -14.77
N GLN A 68 1.80 -0.14 -15.42
CA GLN A 68 1.11 -1.42 -15.60
C GLN A 68 1.33 -2.36 -14.40
N LEU A 69 2.47 -2.23 -13.71
CA LEU A 69 2.78 -3.01 -12.52
C LEU A 69 2.01 -2.53 -11.29
N ILE A 70 1.83 -1.22 -11.09
CA ILE A 70 1.17 -0.66 -9.90
C ILE A 70 -0.23 -1.24 -9.66
N PRO A 71 -1.12 -1.35 -10.67
CA PRO A 71 -2.43 -1.99 -10.49
C PRO A 71 -2.35 -3.48 -10.10
N LEU A 72 -1.30 -4.19 -10.55
CA LEU A 72 -1.11 -5.61 -10.25
C LEU A 72 -0.72 -5.83 -8.78
N VAL A 73 0.19 -4.99 -8.26
CA VAL A 73 0.67 -5.11 -6.87
C VAL A 73 -0.27 -4.45 -5.85
N GLY A 74 -1.15 -3.57 -6.32
CA GLY A 74 -2.07 -2.80 -5.50
C GLY A 74 -1.39 -1.70 -4.68
N GLU A 75 -2.12 -0.60 -4.49
CA GLU A 75 -1.70 0.50 -3.62
C GLU A 75 -2.39 0.44 -2.26
N THR A 76 -1.68 0.85 -1.21
CA THR A 76 -2.27 1.04 0.13
C THR A 76 -2.51 2.53 0.39
N GLU A 77 -3.37 2.86 1.36
CA GLU A 77 -3.70 4.25 1.74
C GLU A 77 -2.46 5.08 2.12
N TYR A 78 -1.42 4.42 2.63
CA TYR A 78 -0.18 5.07 3.03
C TYR A 78 0.85 5.16 1.90
N SER A 79 0.49 4.76 0.67
CA SER A 79 1.41 4.73 -0.46
C SER A 79 1.70 6.12 -1.00
N LYS A 80 2.99 6.45 -1.15
CA LYS A 80 3.45 7.69 -1.78
C LYS A 80 3.82 7.43 -3.24
N LEU A 81 2.81 7.31 -4.11
CA LEU A 81 3.01 7.14 -5.57
C LEU A 81 3.79 8.29 -6.23
N SER A 82 3.89 9.45 -5.59
CA SER A 82 4.74 10.53 -6.09
C SER A 82 6.24 10.20 -6.03
N ASP A 83 6.61 9.06 -5.46
CA ASP A 83 7.96 8.80 -4.99
C ASP A 83 8.33 7.31 -5.00
N VAL A 84 8.19 6.68 -6.18
CA VAL A 84 8.53 5.29 -6.43
C VAL A 84 10.02 5.20 -6.76
N ILE A 85 10.76 4.36 -6.04
CA ILE A 85 12.19 4.16 -6.27
C ILE A 85 12.39 2.85 -7.02
N ILE A 86 13.12 2.90 -8.12
CA ILE A 86 13.58 1.74 -8.87
C ILE A 86 15.08 1.62 -8.60
N THR A 87 15.49 0.43 -8.18
CA THR A 87 16.89 0.08 -8.01
C THR A 87 17.23 -0.98 -9.04
N ARG A 88 18.16 -0.67 -9.94
CA ARG A 88 18.67 -1.59 -10.94
C ARG A 88 20.08 -1.99 -10.57
N TYR A 89 20.34 -3.30 -10.58
CA TYR A 89 21.68 -3.84 -10.44
C TYR A 89 22.25 -4.08 -11.84
N GLU A 90 23.34 -3.40 -12.17
CA GLU A 90 24.12 -3.70 -13.36
C GLU A 90 25.23 -4.67 -12.96
N PHE A 91 25.19 -5.87 -13.55
CA PHE A 91 26.25 -6.85 -13.36
C PHE A 91 27.47 -6.40 -14.16
N PRO A 92 28.70 -6.60 -13.65
CA PRO A 92 29.89 -6.34 -14.41
C PRO A 92 29.88 -7.16 -15.72
N ASP A 93 30.09 -6.50 -16.85
CA ASP A 93 30.28 -7.21 -18.12
C ASP A 93 31.49 -8.17 -18.01
N SER A 94 31.46 -9.28 -18.75
CA SER A 94 32.51 -10.32 -18.79
C SER A 94 33.92 -9.80 -19.14
N ALA A 95 34.05 -8.52 -19.51
CA ALA A 95 35.31 -7.82 -19.75
C ALA A 95 36.01 -7.32 -18.46
N GLY A 96 35.40 -7.50 -17.28
CA GLY A 96 36.04 -7.27 -15.98
C GLY A 96 36.26 -5.79 -15.60
N THR A 97 35.68 -4.84 -16.35
CA THR A 97 35.92 -3.40 -16.21
C THR A 97 34.75 -2.59 -15.65
N ALA A 98 33.72 -3.23 -15.09
CA ALA A 98 32.57 -2.54 -14.51
C ALA A 98 32.50 -2.77 -13.00
N ASN A 99 32.66 -1.70 -12.22
CA ASN A 99 32.28 -1.71 -10.81
C ASN A 99 30.79 -2.03 -10.73
N ALA A 100 30.39 -3.01 -9.90
CA ALA A 100 28.99 -3.32 -9.65
C ALA A 100 28.25 -2.03 -9.22
N SER A 101 27.50 -1.45 -10.15
CA SER A 101 26.89 -0.15 -9.98
C SER A 101 25.39 -0.34 -9.82
N SER A 102 24.84 0.28 -8.78
CA SER A 102 23.41 0.28 -8.52
C SER A 102 22.85 1.61 -8.98
N ASP A 103 22.08 1.59 -10.07
CA ASP A 103 21.35 2.77 -10.53
C ASP A 103 20.06 2.88 -9.70
N LYS A 104 19.87 4.04 -9.08
CA LYS A 104 18.69 4.36 -8.26
C LYS A 104 17.95 5.51 -8.90
N SER A 105 16.81 5.22 -9.51
CA SER A 105 15.96 6.22 -10.12
C SER A 105 14.68 6.41 -9.31
N ALA A 106 14.35 7.66 -9.01
CA ALA A 106 13.08 8.02 -8.38
C ALA A 106 12.11 8.53 -9.45
N TYR A 107 10.94 7.91 -9.54
CA TYR A 107 9.89 8.29 -10.47
C TYR A 107 8.61 8.72 -9.75
N ASN A 108 8.02 9.81 -10.23
CA ASN A 108 6.79 10.36 -9.69
C ASN A 108 5.58 9.86 -10.50
N MET A 109 4.97 8.76 -10.06
CA MET A 109 3.80 8.19 -10.72
C MET A 109 2.57 9.10 -10.62
N LYS A 110 2.46 9.88 -9.53
CA LYS A 110 1.33 10.80 -9.34
C LYS A 110 1.25 11.85 -10.45
N LYS A 111 2.40 12.36 -10.92
CA LYS A 111 2.43 13.30 -12.06
C LYS A 111 2.01 12.63 -13.36
N TYR A 112 2.41 11.38 -13.56
CA TYR A 112 2.04 10.62 -14.75
C TYR A 112 0.53 10.36 -14.82
N LEU A 113 -0.06 9.89 -13.72
CA LEU A 113 -1.51 9.64 -13.63
C LEU A 113 -2.37 10.91 -13.83
N LYS A 114 -1.81 12.08 -13.55
CA LYS A 114 -2.47 13.37 -13.73
C LYS A 114 -2.23 14.01 -15.10
N ASN A 115 -1.56 13.32 -16.02
CA ASN A 115 -1.09 13.86 -17.31
C ASN A 115 -0.17 15.08 -17.17
N GLU A 116 0.49 15.27 -16.02
CA GLU A 116 1.43 16.36 -15.75
C GLU A 116 2.90 15.94 -16.00
N ALA A 117 3.15 14.64 -16.22
CA ALA A 117 4.49 14.13 -16.48
C ALA A 117 4.90 14.39 -17.94
N LYS A 118 6.07 15.00 -18.13
CA LYS A 118 6.70 15.19 -19.44
C LYS A 118 7.41 13.93 -19.95
N THR A 119 7.72 12.99 -19.04
CA THR A 119 8.45 11.77 -19.37
C THR A 119 7.56 10.54 -19.17
N PRO A 120 7.53 9.61 -20.14
CA PRO A 120 6.84 8.34 -19.95
C PRO A 120 7.51 7.56 -18.80
N PRO A 121 6.77 6.69 -18.11
CA PRO A 121 7.37 5.94 -17.04
C PRO A 121 8.33 4.88 -17.57
N PRO A 122 9.41 4.60 -16.85
CA PRO A 122 10.48 3.73 -17.32
C PRO A 122 9.99 2.29 -17.50
N LEU A 123 10.56 1.63 -18.51
CA LEU A 123 10.40 0.19 -18.72
C LEU A 123 11.18 -0.58 -17.66
N LEU A 124 10.54 -1.64 -17.16
CA LEU A 124 11.12 -2.55 -16.19
C LEU A 124 12.11 -3.49 -16.88
N LYS A 125 13.19 -3.81 -16.19
CA LYS A 125 14.18 -4.80 -16.62
C LYS A 125 14.20 -5.99 -15.66
N PRO A 126 14.66 -7.17 -16.11
CA PRO A 126 14.83 -8.33 -15.24
C PRO A 126 15.69 -7.98 -14.03
N GLY A 127 15.24 -8.37 -12.83
CA GLY A 127 15.97 -8.13 -11.58
C GLY A 127 15.83 -6.72 -11.01
N ASP A 128 15.00 -5.85 -11.61
CA ASP A 128 14.67 -4.56 -11.02
C ASP A 128 13.98 -4.74 -9.66
N ILE A 129 14.37 -3.89 -8.72
CA ILE A 129 13.82 -3.84 -7.37
C ILE A 129 13.02 -2.54 -7.21
N ILE A 130 11.74 -2.67 -6.89
CA ILE A 130 10.81 -1.53 -6.82
C ILE A 130 10.38 -1.33 -5.38
N TYR A 131 10.64 -0.12 -4.90
CA TYR A 131 10.32 0.30 -3.55
C TYR A 131 9.33 1.46 -3.55
N ILE A 132 8.18 1.25 -2.91
CA ILE A 132 7.17 2.30 -2.75
C ILE A 132 7.22 2.87 -1.34
N ARG A 133 7.53 4.18 -1.28
CA ARG A 133 7.65 4.91 -0.01
C ARG A 133 6.31 5.10 0.68
N LYS A 134 6.37 5.22 2.00
CA LYS A 134 5.25 5.64 2.85
C LYS A 134 5.02 7.14 2.72
N ASN A 135 3.75 7.56 2.82
CA ASN A 135 3.37 8.96 2.85
C ASN A 135 3.73 9.59 4.21
N LYS A 136 3.85 10.92 4.26
CA LYS A 136 4.16 11.65 5.50
C LYS A 136 3.01 11.63 6.51
N TRP A 137 1.78 11.48 6.03
CA TRP A 137 0.57 11.40 6.86
C TRP A 137 0.63 10.23 7.85
N TRP A 138 1.11 9.07 7.39
CA TRP A 138 1.32 7.89 8.24
C TRP A 138 2.21 8.19 9.46
N THR A 139 3.31 8.92 9.28
CA THR A 139 4.18 9.30 10.40
C THR A 139 3.46 10.21 11.38
N TRP A 140 2.64 11.14 10.90
CA TRP A 140 1.86 12.05 11.74
C TRP A 140 0.80 11.30 12.57
N THR A 141 0.12 10.33 11.96
CA THR A 141 -0.85 9.48 12.67
C THR A 141 -0.21 8.63 13.78
N LYS A 142 1.05 8.22 13.63
CA LYS A 142 1.78 7.52 14.70
C LYS A 142 2.13 8.43 15.87
N ILE A 143 2.54 9.66 15.60
CA ILE A 143 2.89 10.62 16.65
C ILE A 143 1.65 11.01 17.45
N SER A 144 0.52 11.24 16.79
CA SER A 144 -0.73 11.59 17.48
C SER A 144 -1.27 10.44 18.33
N ALA A 145 -1.03 9.18 17.94
CA ALA A 145 -1.37 8.02 18.77
C ALA A 145 -0.58 8.02 20.09
N ILE A 146 0.73 8.22 20.03
CA ILE A 146 1.59 8.26 21.24
C ILE A 146 1.18 9.41 22.17
N LEU A 147 0.89 10.58 21.61
CA LEU A 147 0.42 11.73 22.39
C LEU A 147 -0.92 11.44 23.10
N ARG A 148 -1.82 10.72 22.43
CA ARG A 148 -3.10 10.30 23.02
C ARG A 148 -2.89 9.35 24.19
N ASP A 149 -1.98 8.38 24.06
CA ASP A 149 -1.67 7.43 25.12
C ASP A 149 -1.08 8.13 26.35
N ILE A 150 -0.18 9.10 26.13
CA ILE A 150 0.36 9.95 27.21
C ILE A 150 -0.77 10.76 27.88
N ALA A 151 -1.65 11.36 27.09
CA ALA A 151 -2.78 12.12 27.61
C ALA A 151 -3.68 11.25 28.50
N PHE A 152 -3.98 10.01 28.10
CA PHE A 152 -4.76 9.09 28.93
C PHE A 152 -4.08 8.76 30.26
N VAL A 153 -2.76 8.52 30.27
CA VAL A 153 -2.03 8.26 31.52
C VAL A 153 -2.06 9.47 32.44
N VAL A 154 -1.82 10.67 31.90
CA VAL A 154 -1.84 11.92 32.67
C VAL A 154 -3.24 12.20 33.21
N THR A 155 -4.29 12.07 32.39
CA THR A 155 -5.68 12.24 32.82
C THR A 155 -6.06 11.22 33.90
N SER A 156 -5.69 9.95 33.71
CA SER A 156 -5.91 8.89 34.70
C SER A 156 -5.23 9.22 36.03
N TYR A 157 -3.98 9.69 35.98
CA TYR A 157 -3.24 10.11 37.18
C TYR A 157 -3.91 11.28 37.90
N PHE A 158 -4.33 12.33 37.17
CA PHE A 158 -5.04 13.46 37.77
C PHE A 158 -6.34 13.05 38.45
N ILE A 159 -7.14 12.17 37.83
CA ILE A 159 -8.39 11.67 38.40
C ILE A 159 -8.14 10.86 39.68
N ILE A 160 -7.16 9.94 39.66
CA ILE A 160 -6.84 9.11 40.83
C ILE A 160 -6.31 9.96 41.98
N ARG A 161 -5.46 10.94 41.67
CA ARG A 161 -4.91 11.85 42.69
C ARG A 161 -6.02 12.62 43.40
N GLU A 162 -6.98 13.18 42.66
CA GLU A 162 -8.10 13.93 43.24
C GLU A 162 -8.92 13.05 44.19
N TYR A 163 -9.19 11.79 43.81
CA TYR A 163 -9.98 10.86 44.61
C TYR A 163 -9.31 10.40 45.92
N ILE A 164 -7.97 10.47 46.02
CA ILE A 164 -7.22 10.05 47.23
C ILE A 164 -7.07 11.21 48.23
N GLU A 165 -7.15 12.46 47.77
CA GLU A 165 -7.00 13.66 48.61
C GLU A 165 -8.34 14.13 49.24
N GLU A 166 -9.49 13.55 48.87
CA GLU A 166 -10.81 13.68 49.56
C GLU A 166 -11.01 12.64 50.68
#